data_AF-A0A933AL04-F1
#
_entry.id   AF-A0A933AL04-F1
#
_cell.length_a   1.000
_cell.length_b   1.000
_cell.length_c   1.000
_cell.angle_alpha   90.00
_cell.angle_beta   90.00
_cell.angle_gamma   90.00
#
_symmetry.space_group_name_H-M   'P 1'
#
loop_
_entity.id
_entity.type
_entity.pdbx_description
1 polymer ?
#
loop_
_entity_poly.entity_id
_entity_poly.type
_entity_poly.pdbx_seq_one_letter_code
_entity_poly.pdbx_strand_id
1 'polypeptide(L)'
;MRYCKRCLYPENHPLHITFDEEGVCSGCRVHEEKDTLDWQDRMEKLKEILQDYRSHSGRNYDCIVPVSGGRDSYFIVHTVKNVFKMNPLLVTYNKHYNTDIGIRNLAYLKIKFDCDCYQLTVSPQTVKKITRATLRKRGSMYWHCIAGQTIYPVQMAVQFKIPLIIWGAHQGIDQVGMFSHLDEVEMTRRYRKEHDLMGLEAEDLVDELDFVEENDVAPFVYPDDKEIEKIGVRGIYLNNYMRWDSKKQHEDMIRLYGYETMPQTRTFDHYNDVDCFNYSDVHDYIKFLKWGYGKVNDHVAREIRLKRMTVEEGVDRINAYLYRPPQNLKLFLQWIGMMERGFYFVIDRHRSPTVWQRNEQWEWELTSRITRDSIDGSFKASALSKEGSCDFVLTPLRKPGYAEHKYVLIGKGYTG
;
A
#
# COMPACT_ATOMS: atom_id res chain seq x y z
N MET A 1 22.21 6.52 -10.93
CA MET A 1 21.45 6.21 -9.70
C MET A 1 22.16 5.11 -8.94
N ARG A 2 22.35 5.27 -7.63
CA ARG A 2 22.86 4.22 -6.75
C ARG A 2 21.73 3.25 -6.38
N TYR A 3 22.07 1.97 -6.26
CA TYR A 3 21.19 0.90 -5.81
C TYR A 3 21.80 0.22 -4.59
N CYS A 4 20.95 -0.27 -3.67
CA CYS A 4 21.40 -1.03 -2.52
C CYS A 4 22.09 -2.31 -2.98
N LYS A 5 23.34 -2.51 -2.54
CA LYS A 5 24.13 -3.69 -2.90
C LYS A 5 23.52 -5.00 -2.38
N ARG A 6 22.68 -4.92 -1.34
CA ARG A 6 22.00 -6.07 -0.74
C ARG A 6 20.64 -6.37 -1.36
N CYS A 7 19.80 -5.36 -1.59
CA CYS A 7 18.39 -5.58 -2.00
C CYS A 7 17.95 -4.87 -3.28
N LEU A 8 18.88 -4.25 -4.02
CA LEU A 8 18.63 -3.56 -5.29
C LEU A 8 17.71 -2.34 -5.21
N TYR A 9 17.41 -1.86 -4.01
CA TYR A 9 16.49 -0.74 -3.85
C TYR A 9 17.17 0.59 -4.22
N PRO A 10 16.54 1.46 -5.03
CA PRO A 10 17.19 2.66 -5.54
C PRO A 10 17.22 3.78 -4.50
N GLU A 11 18.24 4.64 -4.59
CA GLU A 11 18.43 5.75 -3.64
C GLU A 11 17.36 6.83 -3.70
N ASN A 12 16.65 6.96 -4.82
CA ASN A 12 15.68 8.02 -5.06
C ASN A 12 14.27 7.70 -4.54
N HIS A 13 14.15 6.82 -3.54
CA HIS A 13 12.87 6.51 -2.93
C HIS A 13 12.28 7.78 -2.24
N PRO A 14 11.00 8.15 -2.47
CA PRO A 14 10.39 9.35 -1.89
C PRO A 14 10.37 9.43 -0.36
N LEU A 15 10.49 8.29 0.32
CA LEU A 15 10.61 8.20 1.78
C LEU A 15 12.06 8.32 2.29
N HIS A 16 12.98 8.82 1.47
CA HIS A 16 14.38 9.09 1.82
C HIS A 16 15.13 7.89 2.44
N ILE A 17 15.61 7.01 1.57
CA ILE A 17 16.46 5.90 1.99
C ILE A 17 17.91 6.37 2.19
N THR A 18 18.58 5.92 3.25
CA THR A 18 19.99 6.23 3.49
C THR A 18 20.86 5.00 3.21
N PHE A 19 22.15 5.22 2.95
CA PHE A 19 23.12 4.16 2.67
C PHE A 19 24.30 4.28 3.61
N ASP A 20 24.77 3.17 4.13
CA ASP A 20 26.02 3.10 4.87
C ASP A 20 27.25 3.01 3.94
N GLU A 21 28.43 2.93 4.55
CA GLU A 21 29.72 2.83 3.86
C GLU A 21 29.85 1.55 3.03
N GLU A 22 29.18 0.48 3.42
CA GLU A 22 29.14 -0.78 2.66
C GLU A 22 28.27 -0.65 1.40
N GLY A 23 27.39 0.35 1.33
CA GLY A 23 26.40 0.51 0.26
C GLY A 23 25.11 -0.26 0.52
N VAL A 24 24.85 -0.61 1.78
CA VAL A 24 23.60 -1.23 2.25
C VAL A 24 22.66 -0.12 2.72
N CYS A 25 21.38 -0.24 2.32
CA CYS A 25 20.38 0.77 2.63
C CYS A 25 19.76 0.61 4.03
N SER A 26 19.24 1.70 4.61
CA SER A 26 18.51 1.70 5.88
C SER A 26 17.42 0.64 5.97
N GLY A 27 16.66 0.42 4.89
CA GLY A 27 15.62 -0.63 4.86
C GLY A 27 16.13 -2.06 4.99
N CYS A 28 17.40 -2.34 4.65
CA CYS A 28 18.03 -3.63 4.95
C CYS A 28 18.45 -3.71 6.41
N ARG A 29 19.03 -2.64 6.96
CA ARG A 29 19.47 -2.59 8.36
C ARG A 29 18.30 -2.73 9.33
N VAL A 30 17.19 -2.03 9.09
CA VAL A 30 15.97 -2.18 9.89
C VAL A 30 15.35 -3.57 9.70
N HIS A 31 15.46 -4.19 8.53
CA HIS A 31 14.97 -5.56 8.34
C HIS A 31 15.74 -6.59 9.18
N GLU A 32 17.05 -6.40 9.35
CA GLU A 32 17.91 -7.26 10.18
C GLU A 32 17.49 -7.24 11.66
N GLU A 33 16.92 -6.13 12.14
CA GLU A 33 16.37 -6.06 13.51
C GLU A 33 15.37 -7.20 13.75
N LYS A 34 14.58 -7.56 12.73
CA LYS A 34 13.58 -8.62 12.87
C LYS A 34 14.17 -9.97 13.27
N ASP A 35 15.44 -10.21 12.96
CA ASP A 35 16.15 -11.46 13.28
C ASP A 35 16.77 -11.43 14.69
N THR A 36 16.79 -10.25 15.33
CA THR A 36 17.32 -10.04 16.69
C THR A 36 16.23 -9.81 17.73
N LEU A 37 15.08 -9.29 17.32
CA LEU A 37 13.98 -8.95 18.21
C LEU A 37 13.27 -10.19 18.75
N ASP A 38 12.95 -10.16 20.05
CA ASP A 38 12.04 -11.11 20.67
C ASP A 38 10.59 -10.75 20.31
N TRP A 39 10.03 -11.51 19.37
CA TRP A 39 8.65 -11.34 18.92
C TRP A 39 7.63 -11.85 19.93
N GLN A 40 8.02 -12.72 20.86
CA GLN A 40 7.11 -13.21 21.91
C GLN A 40 6.90 -12.11 22.96
N ASP A 41 7.97 -11.45 23.39
CA ASP A 41 7.90 -10.30 24.30
C ASP A 41 7.04 -9.18 23.72
N ARG A 42 7.30 -8.82 22.45
CA ARG A 42 6.52 -7.81 21.73
C ARG A 42 5.05 -8.18 21.57
N MET A 43 4.73 -9.46 21.40
CA MET A 43 3.35 -9.95 21.34
C MET A 43 2.64 -9.80 22.68
N GLU A 44 3.31 -10.10 23.80
CA GLU A 44 2.74 -9.88 25.13
C GLU A 44 2.55 -8.38 25.41
N LYS A 45 3.50 -7.53 25.00
CA LYS A 45 3.32 -6.07 25.07
C LYS A 45 2.09 -5.59 24.30
N LEU A 46 1.87 -6.11 23.08
CA LEU A 46 0.64 -5.80 22.33
C LEU A 46 -0.60 -6.25 23.09
N LYS A 47 -0.60 -7.47 23.64
CA LYS A 47 -1.73 -8.00 24.40
C LYS A 47 -2.06 -7.14 25.61
N GLU A 48 -1.07 -6.62 26.33
CA GLU A 48 -1.25 -5.67 27.42
C GLU A 48 -1.92 -4.39 26.93
N ILE A 49 -1.40 -3.77 25.86
CA ILE A 49 -2.00 -2.57 25.24
C ILE A 49 -3.47 -2.83 24.89
N LEU A 50 -3.78 -3.98 24.26
CA LEU A 50 -5.14 -4.30 23.82
C LEU A 50 -6.11 -4.56 24.98
N GLN A 51 -5.64 -4.92 26.17
CA GLN A 51 -6.51 -5.13 27.34
C GLN A 51 -7.18 -3.82 27.78
N ASP A 52 -6.46 -2.70 27.71
CA ASP A 52 -6.94 -1.38 28.14
C ASP A 52 -8.07 -0.83 27.26
N TYR A 53 -8.22 -1.35 26.04
CA TYR A 53 -9.22 -0.88 25.07
C TYR A 53 -10.47 -1.75 24.97
N ARG A 54 -10.55 -2.82 25.77
CA ARG A 54 -11.73 -3.70 25.75
C ARG A 54 -12.94 -2.99 26.30
N SER A 55 -14.03 -3.02 25.53
CA SER A 55 -15.33 -2.53 25.93
C SER A 55 -15.95 -3.43 27.00
N HIS A 56 -15.82 -3.05 28.27
CA HIS A 56 -16.40 -3.82 29.39
C HIS A 56 -17.93 -3.88 29.36
N SER A 57 -18.59 -2.93 28.68
CA SER A 57 -20.05 -2.88 28.58
C SER A 57 -20.61 -3.81 27.49
N GLY A 58 -19.78 -4.25 26.54
CA GLY A 58 -20.20 -4.97 25.33
C GLY A 58 -21.07 -4.15 24.36
N ARG A 59 -21.28 -2.84 24.62
CA ARG A 59 -22.15 -1.96 23.82
C ARG A 59 -21.43 -1.17 22.74
N ASN A 60 -20.10 -1.23 22.72
CA ASN A 60 -19.26 -0.53 21.75
C ASN A 60 -18.16 -1.48 21.24
N TYR A 61 -17.54 -1.13 20.12
CA TYR A 61 -16.39 -1.83 19.56
C TYR A 61 -15.12 -1.54 20.38
N ASP A 62 -14.21 -2.51 20.41
CA ASP A 62 -12.94 -2.37 21.13
C ASP A 62 -11.91 -1.56 20.32
N CYS A 63 -12.00 -1.65 18.98
CA CYS A 63 -11.07 -0.99 18.07
C CYS A 63 -11.66 -0.83 16.68
N ILE A 64 -11.02 0.00 15.85
CA ILE A 64 -11.26 0.09 14.42
C ILE A 64 -10.16 -0.65 13.66
N VAL A 65 -10.57 -1.44 12.66
CA VAL A 65 -9.64 -2.09 11.72
C VAL A 65 -9.94 -1.62 10.31
N PRO A 66 -9.04 -0.84 9.69
CA PRO A 66 -9.15 -0.43 8.29
C PRO A 66 -8.95 -1.63 7.36
N VAL A 67 -9.89 -1.88 6.45
CA VAL A 67 -9.85 -3.02 5.53
C VAL A 67 -10.15 -2.63 4.10
N SER A 68 -9.61 -3.38 3.14
CA SER A 68 -9.97 -3.28 1.72
C SER A 68 -10.41 -4.59 1.09
N GLY A 69 -10.23 -5.71 1.80
CA GLY A 69 -10.40 -7.05 1.24
C GLY A 69 -9.20 -7.52 0.41
N GLY A 70 -8.25 -6.64 0.07
CA GLY A 70 -6.94 -7.00 -0.46
C GLY A 70 -5.83 -6.84 0.58
N ARG A 71 -4.60 -7.18 0.17
CA ARG A 71 -3.39 -7.10 1.01
C ARG A 71 -3.59 -7.83 2.34
N ASP A 72 -3.02 -7.30 3.41
CA ASP A 72 -2.97 -7.92 4.72
C ASP A 72 -4.31 -7.85 5.50
N SER A 73 -5.40 -7.38 4.88
CA SER A 73 -6.70 -7.18 5.55
C SER A 73 -7.18 -8.44 6.29
N TYR A 74 -7.12 -9.60 5.66
CA TYR A 74 -7.53 -10.87 6.29
C TYR A 74 -6.67 -11.21 7.51
N PHE A 75 -5.36 -11.00 7.40
CA PHE A 75 -4.42 -11.30 8.48
C PHE A 75 -4.62 -10.39 9.68
N ILE A 76 -4.82 -9.08 9.43
CA ILE A 76 -5.07 -8.10 10.50
C ILE A 76 -6.36 -8.46 11.24
N VAL A 77 -7.45 -8.72 10.50
CA VAL A 77 -8.75 -9.04 11.10
C VAL A 77 -8.70 -10.39 11.83
N HIS A 78 -8.06 -11.41 11.25
CA HIS A 78 -7.84 -12.68 11.93
C HIS A 78 -7.09 -12.49 13.25
N THR A 79 -5.99 -11.73 13.23
CA THR A 79 -5.18 -11.46 14.41
C THR A 79 -6.01 -10.75 15.47
N VAL A 80 -6.69 -9.66 15.13
CA VAL A 80 -7.48 -8.87 16.09
C VAL A 80 -8.70 -9.65 16.63
N LYS A 81 -9.51 -10.24 15.75
CA LYS A 81 -10.77 -10.92 16.12
C LYS A 81 -10.54 -12.31 16.70
N ASN A 82 -9.68 -13.13 16.07
CA ASN A 82 -9.57 -14.55 16.42
C ASN A 82 -8.39 -14.87 17.34
N VAL A 83 -7.25 -14.18 17.19
CA VAL A 83 -6.11 -14.39 18.09
C VAL A 83 -6.30 -13.58 19.37
N PHE A 84 -6.52 -12.27 19.25
CA PHE A 84 -6.70 -11.38 20.39
C PHE A 84 -8.13 -11.29 20.90
N LYS A 85 -9.13 -11.91 20.26
CA LYS A 85 -10.52 -11.93 20.76
C LYS A 85 -11.10 -10.53 21.01
N MET A 86 -10.72 -9.55 20.21
CA MET A 86 -11.32 -8.22 20.25
C MET A 86 -12.59 -8.16 19.40
N ASN A 87 -13.41 -7.14 19.62
CA ASN A 87 -14.58 -6.81 18.83
C ASN A 87 -14.29 -5.60 17.91
N PRO A 88 -13.73 -5.80 16.70
CA PRO A 88 -13.38 -4.71 15.80
C PRO A 88 -14.58 -4.19 15.00
N LEU A 89 -14.63 -2.87 14.81
CA LEU A 89 -15.40 -2.23 13.75
C LEU A 89 -14.54 -2.19 12.48
N LEU A 90 -15.00 -2.81 11.39
CA LEU A 90 -14.29 -2.72 10.12
C LEU A 90 -14.64 -1.40 9.43
N VAL A 91 -13.63 -0.70 8.93
CA VAL A 91 -13.83 0.55 8.20
C VAL A 91 -13.18 0.44 6.83
N THR A 92 -13.90 0.80 5.77
CA THR A 92 -13.40 0.69 4.41
C THR A 92 -13.74 1.92 3.57
N TYR A 93 -12.81 2.30 2.69
CA TYR A 93 -12.98 3.38 1.73
C TYR A 93 -12.98 2.82 0.31
N ASN A 94 -14.00 3.18 -0.45
CA ASN A 94 -14.18 2.71 -1.82
C ASN A 94 -13.18 3.38 -2.78
N LYS A 95 -12.33 2.58 -3.43
CA LYS A 95 -11.32 3.07 -4.37
C LYS A 95 -11.88 3.52 -5.72
N HIS A 96 -13.13 3.18 -6.06
CA HIS A 96 -13.73 3.29 -7.40
C HIS A 96 -13.09 2.44 -8.52
N TYR A 97 -11.91 1.88 -8.28
CA TYR A 97 -11.15 1.04 -9.23
C TYR A 97 -11.21 -0.44 -8.86
N ASN A 98 -12.27 -0.89 -8.20
CA ASN A 98 -12.34 -2.22 -7.60
C ASN A 98 -12.45 -3.30 -8.69
N THR A 99 -11.82 -4.45 -8.43
CA THR A 99 -12.02 -5.68 -9.19
C THR A 99 -13.13 -6.52 -8.58
N ASP A 100 -13.73 -7.41 -9.37
CA ASP A 100 -14.67 -8.40 -8.86
C ASP A 100 -14.06 -9.29 -7.76
N ILE A 101 -12.78 -9.63 -7.88
CA ILE A 101 -12.04 -10.42 -6.89
C ILE A 101 -11.92 -9.64 -5.57
N GLY A 102 -11.54 -8.36 -5.63
CA GLY A 102 -11.46 -7.50 -4.45
C GLY A 102 -12.78 -7.37 -3.73
N ILE A 103 -13.86 -7.16 -4.48
CA ILE A 103 -15.21 -7.09 -3.95
C ILE A 103 -15.61 -8.39 -3.26
N ARG A 104 -15.35 -9.55 -3.88
CA ARG A 104 -15.63 -10.84 -3.27
C ARG A 104 -14.80 -11.09 -2.02
N ASN A 105 -13.50 -10.84 -2.08
CA ASN A 105 -12.62 -10.96 -0.92
C ASN A 105 -13.10 -10.06 0.23
N LEU A 106 -13.47 -8.80 -0.03
CA LEU A 106 -14.01 -7.92 1.01
C LEU A 106 -15.35 -8.41 1.57
N ALA A 107 -16.26 -8.89 0.72
CA ALA A 107 -17.54 -9.45 1.17
C ALA A 107 -17.32 -10.71 2.04
N TYR A 108 -16.43 -11.59 1.63
CA TYR A 108 -16.15 -12.84 2.33
C TYR A 108 -15.42 -12.59 3.63
N LEU A 109 -14.51 -11.61 3.68
CA LEU A 109 -13.89 -11.16 4.92
C LEU A 109 -14.97 -10.81 5.96
N LYS A 110 -15.93 -9.95 5.60
CA LYS A 110 -17.02 -9.56 6.52
C LYS A 110 -17.81 -10.76 7.03
N ILE A 111 -18.22 -11.65 6.12
CA ILE A 111 -19.04 -12.82 6.45
C ILE A 111 -18.25 -13.84 7.29
N LYS A 112 -16.99 -14.09 6.96
CA LYS A 112 -16.17 -15.12 7.64
C LYS A 112 -15.75 -14.70 9.04
N PHE A 113 -15.49 -13.42 9.26
CA PHE A 113 -15.10 -12.91 10.58
C PHE A 113 -16.28 -12.41 11.41
N ASP A 114 -17.48 -12.34 10.84
CA ASP A 114 -18.71 -11.88 11.49
C ASP A 114 -18.48 -10.53 12.20
N CYS A 115 -18.10 -9.53 11.39
CA CYS A 115 -17.77 -8.19 11.86
C CYS A 115 -18.59 -7.14 11.10
N ASP A 116 -19.08 -6.15 11.85
CA ASP A 116 -19.71 -4.97 11.27
C ASP A 116 -18.71 -4.17 10.43
N CYS A 117 -19.22 -3.56 9.36
CA CYS A 117 -18.37 -2.82 8.43
C CYS A 117 -19.04 -1.55 7.92
N TYR A 118 -18.39 -0.42 8.12
CA TYR A 118 -18.76 0.87 7.55
C TYR A 118 -17.94 1.16 6.30
N GLN A 119 -18.63 1.59 5.24
CA GLN A 119 -18.01 1.92 3.96
C GLN A 119 -18.32 3.35 3.54
N LEU A 120 -17.28 4.14 3.29
CA LEU A 120 -17.41 5.43 2.61
C LEU A 120 -17.24 5.24 1.10
N THR A 121 -18.24 5.70 0.33
CA THR A 121 -18.17 5.81 -1.13
C THR A 121 -18.42 7.27 -1.51
N VAL A 122 -17.37 7.97 -1.94
CA VAL A 122 -17.45 9.37 -2.38
C VAL A 122 -18.09 9.44 -3.76
N SER A 123 -18.72 10.57 -4.11
CA SER A 123 -19.37 10.71 -5.41
C SER A 123 -18.35 10.51 -6.56
N PRO A 124 -18.65 9.74 -7.62
CA PRO A 124 -17.71 9.54 -8.71
C PRO A 124 -17.25 10.84 -9.39
N GLN A 125 -18.08 11.89 -9.42
CA GLN A 125 -17.70 13.16 -10.00
C GLN A 125 -16.68 13.90 -9.14
N THR A 126 -16.89 13.96 -7.82
CA THR A 126 -15.94 14.50 -6.86
C THR A 126 -14.60 13.78 -6.95
N VAL A 127 -14.62 12.44 -6.98
CA VAL A 127 -13.37 11.66 -7.13
C VAL A 127 -12.67 11.98 -8.45
N LYS A 128 -13.39 12.08 -9.57
CA LYS A 128 -12.79 12.45 -10.87
C LYS A 128 -12.15 13.84 -10.82
N LYS A 129 -12.82 14.84 -10.21
CA LYS A 129 -12.26 16.19 -10.04
C LYS A 129 -10.95 16.14 -9.26
N ILE A 130 -10.97 15.52 -8.08
CA ILE A 130 -9.80 15.37 -7.21
C ILE A 130 -8.67 14.64 -7.95
N THR A 131 -8.95 13.53 -8.63
CA THR A 131 -7.93 12.78 -9.36
C THR A 131 -7.30 13.60 -10.49
N ARG A 132 -8.06 14.46 -11.20
CA ARG A 132 -7.49 15.37 -12.21
C ARG A 132 -6.59 16.42 -11.56
N ALA A 133 -7.04 17.02 -10.46
CA ALA A 133 -6.26 18.00 -9.70
C ALA A 133 -4.94 17.38 -9.20
N THR A 134 -4.98 16.18 -8.61
CA THR A 134 -3.79 15.52 -8.07
C THR A 134 -2.85 14.96 -9.14
N LEU A 135 -3.38 14.58 -10.31
CA LEU A 135 -2.56 14.31 -11.50
C LEU A 135 -1.81 15.57 -11.93
N ARG A 136 -2.46 16.72 -12.01
CA ARG A 136 -1.81 17.99 -12.36
C ARG A 136 -0.77 18.41 -11.32
N LYS A 137 -1.16 18.48 -10.04
CA LYS A 137 -0.32 19.01 -8.93
C LYS A 137 0.82 18.08 -8.52
N ARG A 138 0.66 16.76 -8.63
CA ARG A 138 1.64 15.77 -8.12
C ARG A 138 1.91 14.60 -9.07
N GLY A 139 1.23 14.48 -10.20
CA GLY A 139 1.32 13.28 -11.03
C GLY A 139 0.87 12.04 -10.24
N SER A 140 -0.21 12.14 -9.48
CA SER A 140 -0.76 11.01 -8.71
C SER A 140 -2.24 10.81 -9.01
N MET A 141 -2.57 9.63 -9.51
CA MET A 141 -3.96 9.20 -9.71
C MET A 141 -4.60 8.61 -8.43
N TYR A 142 -3.79 8.34 -7.41
CA TYR A 142 -4.18 7.50 -6.27
C TYR A 142 -4.28 8.27 -4.95
N TRP A 143 -4.09 9.60 -4.99
CA TRP A 143 -4.16 10.46 -3.80
C TRP A 143 -5.48 10.28 -3.04
N HIS A 144 -6.63 10.28 -3.73
CA HIS A 144 -7.93 10.13 -3.06
C HIS A 144 -8.08 8.77 -2.35
N CYS A 145 -7.51 7.70 -2.91
CA CYS A 145 -7.52 6.38 -2.28
C CYS A 145 -6.74 6.40 -0.97
N ILE A 146 -5.55 6.99 -0.99
CA ILE A 146 -4.67 7.07 0.19
C ILE A 146 -5.30 8.01 1.24
N ALA A 147 -5.75 9.20 0.83
CA ALA A 147 -6.41 10.16 1.70
C ALA A 147 -7.65 9.55 2.36
N GLY A 148 -8.53 8.91 1.57
CA GLY A 148 -9.75 8.28 2.06
C GLY A 148 -9.51 7.10 3.00
N GLN A 149 -8.55 6.22 2.68
CA GLN A 149 -8.25 5.05 3.50
C GLN A 149 -7.59 5.39 4.83
N THR A 150 -6.79 6.46 4.87
CA THR A 150 -6.11 6.90 6.09
C THR A 150 -7.00 7.80 6.96
N ILE A 151 -7.96 8.52 6.36
CA ILE A 151 -8.81 9.47 7.10
C ILE A 151 -10.09 8.86 7.66
N TYR A 152 -10.75 8.01 6.90
CA TYR A 152 -12.08 7.54 7.26
C TYR A 152 -12.06 6.72 8.58
N PRO A 153 -11.05 5.89 8.87
CA PRO A 153 -10.90 5.26 10.18
C PRO A 153 -10.78 6.27 11.34
N VAL A 154 -10.08 7.40 11.14
CA VAL A 154 -9.91 8.44 12.16
C VAL A 154 -11.23 9.18 12.39
N GLN A 155 -11.95 9.53 11.32
CA GLN A 155 -13.29 10.11 11.41
C GLN A 155 -14.24 9.16 12.17
N MET A 156 -14.17 7.87 11.89
CA MET A 156 -14.99 6.87 12.57
C MET A 156 -14.60 6.66 14.04
N ALA A 157 -13.31 6.75 14.36
CA ALA A 157 -12.82 6.72 15.74
C ALA A 157 -13.42 7.86 16.57
N VAL A 158 -13.42 9.08 16.02
CA VAL A 158 -14.00 10.27 16.66
C VAL A 158 -15.54 10.13 16.77
N GLN A 159 -16.22 9.77 15.68
CA GLN A 159 -17.68 9.69 15.64
C GLN A 159 -18.26 8.61 16.57
N PHE A 160 -17.67 7.41 16.58
CA PHE A 160 -18.10 6.31 17.44
C PHE A 160 -17.42 6.29 18.81
N LYS A 161 -16.52 7.25 19.07
CA LYS A 161 -15.72 7.36 20.31
C LYS A 161 -14.94 6.06 20.58
N ILE A 162 -14.29 5.53 19.55
CA ILE A 162 -13.45 4.33 19.62
C ILE A 162 -11.99 4.81 19.60
N PRO A 163 -11.27 4.74 20.73
CA PRO A 163 -9.95 5.35 20.87
C PRO A 163 -8.82 4.57 20.18
N LEU A 164 -9.03 3.31 19.79
CA LEU A 164 -7.96 2.49 19.19
C LEU A 164 -8.24 2.19 17.71
N ILE A 165 -7.26 2.48 16.85
CA ILE A 165 -7.20 2.03 15.46
C ILE A 165 -6.00 1.08 15.31
N ILE A 166 -6.22 -0.08 14.72
CA ILE A 166 -5.18 -1.09 14.47
C ILE A 166 -4.90 -1.16 12.97
N TRP A 167 -3.70 -0.78 12.59
CA TRP A 167 -3.19 -0.81 11.22
C TRP A 167 -2.32 -2.06 10.97
N GLY A 168 -2.06 -2.36 9.70
CA GLY A 168 -1.16 -3.43 9.28
C GLY A 168 0.32 -3.09 9.47
N ALA A 169 1.07 -3.08 8.37
CA ALA A 169 2.47 -2.66 8.38
C ALA A 169 2.66 -1.18 8.12
N HIS A 170 3.49 -0.53 8.95
CA HIS A 170 3.99 0.81 8.71
C HIS A 170 5.05 0.80 7.58
N GLN A 171 4.76 1.49 6.47
CA GLN A 171 5.63 1.50 5.29
C GLN A 171 7.04 2.08 5.58
N GLY A 172 7.13 3.08 6.45
CA GLY A 172 8.42 3.68 6.83
C GLY A 172 9.35 2.69 7.50
N ILE A 173 8.81 1.75 8.29
CA ILE A 173 9.62 0.70 8.92
C ILE A 173 9.94 -0.39 7.89
N ASP A 174 8.91 -0.99 7.30
CA ASP A 174 9.07 -2.25 6.56
C ASP A 174 9.75 -2.07 5.19
N GLN A 175 9.54 -0.92 4.54
CA GLN A 175 9.96 -0.69 3.16
C GLN A 175 11.32 0.00 3.07
N VAL A 176 11.53 1.08 3.82
CA VAL A 176 12.72 1.95 3.70
C VAL A 176 13.56 2.09 4.96
N GLY A 177 13.11 1.57 6.11
CA GLY A 177 13.83 1.74 7.37
C GLY A 177 14.01 3.20 7.78
N MET A 178 12.97 4.02 7.58
CA MET A 178 12.88 5.39 8.10
C MET A 178 12.82 5.40 9.64
N PHE A 179 12.22 4.36 10.22
CA PHE A 179 12.12 4.15 11.65
C PHE A 179 12.57 2.73 11.98
N SER A 180 13.11 2.55 13.19
CA SER A 180 13.40 1.25 13.77
C SER A 180 12.11 0.58 14.26
N HIS A 181 12.09 -0.75 14.36
CA HIS A 181 11.05 -1.46 15.09
C HIS A 181 11.05 -1.12 16.59
N LEU A 182 12.15 -0.58 17.12
CA LEU A 182 12.28 -0.10 18.51
C LEU A 182 11.56 1.23 18.76
N ASP A 183 11.32 2.03 17.72
CA ASP A 183 10.64 3.32 17.86
C ASP A 183 9.13 3.19 18.12
N GLU A 184 8.56 2.02 17.80
CA GLU A 184 7.13 1.70 17.98
C GLU A 184 6.20 2.78 17.42
N VAL A 185 6.54 3.31 16.24
CA VAL A 185 5.83 4.45 15.65
C VAL A 185 4.34 4.19 15.49
N GLU A 186 3.56 5.24 15.76
CA GLU A 186 2.11 5.28 15.61
C GLU A 186 1.70 6.19 14.45
N MET A 187 0.46 6.03 14.00
CA MET A 187 -0.13 6.89 12.99
C MET A 187 -0.21 8.32 13.51
N THR A 188 0.33 9.28 12.75
CA THR A 188 0.21 10.71 13.05
C THR A 188 -0.30 11.46 11.81
N ARG A 189 -1.05 12.55 12.03
CA ARG A 189 -1.43 13.47 10.95
C ARG A 189 -0.22 13.97 10.17
N ARG A 190 0.89 14.23 10.89
CA ARG A 190 2.15 14.68 10.29
C ARG A 190 2.72 13.66 9.30
N TYR A 191 2.86 12.39 9.71
CA TYR A 191 3.36 11.34 8.82
C TYR A 191 2.47 11.20 7.59
N ARG A 192 1.14 11.19 7.79
CA ARG A 192 0.16 11.16 6.70
C ARG A 192 0.37 12.31 5.71
N LYS A 193 0.47 13.55 6.20
CA LYS A 193 0.68 14.73 5.35
C LYS A 193 1.99 14.63 4.56
N GLU A 194 3.09 14.41 5.26
CA GLU A 194 4.43 14.50 4.70
C GLU A 194 4.73 13.32 3.73
N HIS A 195 4.26 12.12 4.06
CA HIS A 195 4.66 10.89 3.37
C HIS A 195 3.55 10.22 2.57
N ASP A 196 2.35 10.08 3.14
CA ASP A 196 1.24 9.40 2.43
C ASP A 196 0.62 10.31 1.36
N LEU A 197 0.49 11.61 1.65
CA LEU A 197 -0.21 12.56 0.80
C LEU A 197 0.69 13.49 -0.01
N MET A 198 2.00 13.20 -0.07
CA MET A 198 2.96 13.97 -0.88
C MET A 198 2.93 15.48 -0.53
N GLY A 199 2.74 15.79 0.75
CA GLY A 199 2.66 17.15 1.28
C GLY A 199 1.39 17.93 0.93
N LEU A 200 0.36 17.30 0.38
CA LEU A 200 -0.92 17.94 0.06
C LEU A 200 -2.05 17.41 0.94
N GLU A 201 -2.56 18.24 1.84
CA GLU A 201 -3.80 17.95 2.55
C GLU A 201 -5.03 18.23 1.67
N ALA A 202 -6.21 17.85 2.15
CA ALA A 202 -7.46 17.97 1.42
C ALA A 202 -7.75 19.43 1.03
N GLU A 203 -7.48 20.35 1.96
CA GLU A 203 -7.68 21.78 1.84
C GLU A 203 -6.76 22.40 0.77
N ASP A 204 -5.56 21.85 0.56
CA ASP A 204 -4.60 22.32 -0.47
C ASP A 204 -5.07 22.02 -1.91
N LEU A 205 -6.11 21.20 -2.06
CA LEU A 205 -6.69 20.86 -3.36
C LEU A 205 -7.78 21.84 -3.81
N VAL A 206 -8.33 22.65 -2.91
CA VAL A 206 -9.33 23.68 -3.25
C VAL A 206 -8.66 24.71 -4.17
N ASP A 207 -9.14 24.80 -5.40
CA ASP A 207 -8.49 25.53 -6.48
C ASP A 207 -9.50 25.81 -7.60
N GLU A 208 -9.71 27.09 -7.92
CA GLU A 208 -10.61 27.53 -9.01
C GLU A 208 -10.16 26.94 -10.37
N LEU A 209 -8.85 26.79 -10.58
CA LEU A 209 -8.30 26.25 -11.84
C LEU A 209 -8.71 24.79 -12.07
N ASP A 210 -8.81 24.01 -10.99
CA ASP A 210 -9.19 22.60 -11.05
C ASP A 210 -10.69 22.36 -10.80
N PHE A 211 -11.46 23.44 -10.54
CA PHE A 211 -12.87 23.40 -10.16
C PHE A 211 -13.15 22.50 -8.95
N VAL A 212 -12.23 22.51 -7.99
CA VAL A 212 -12.34 21.78 -6.72
C VAL A 212 -12.78 22.76 -5.64
N GLU A 213 -13.94 22.49 -5.06
CA GLU A 213 -14.56 23.31 -4.02
C GLU A 213 -14.40 22.66 -2.63
N GLU A 214 -14.67 23.41 -1.57
CA GLU A 214 -14.60 22.91 -0.18
C GLU A 214 -15.47 21.65 0.03
N ASN A 215 -16.67 21.62 -0.56
CA ASN A 215 -17.58 20.47 -0.48
C ASN A 215 -17.03 19.21 -1.16
N ASP A 216 -16.19 19.37 -2.20
CA ASP A 216 -15.57 18.23 -2.88
C ASP A 216 -14.51 17.57 -1.98
N VAL A 217 -13.81 18.35 -1.15
CA VAL A 217 -12.70 17.84 -0.32
C VAL A 217 -13.14 17.45 1.09
N ALA A 218 -14.33 17.86 1.53
CA ALA A 218 -14.87 17.58 2.88
C ALA A 218 -14.73 16.11 3.34
N PRO A 219 -14.95 15.07 2.51
CA PRO A 219 -14.77 13.67 2.93
C PRO A 219 -13.33 13.32 3.31
N PHE A 220 -12.35 14.13 2.91
CA PHE A 220 -10.92 13.89 3.10
C PHE A 220 -10.28 14.76 4.19
N VAL A 221 -11.06 15.68 4.79
CA VAL A 221 -10.60 16.60 5.84
C VAL A 221 -10.33 15.82 7.13
N TYR A 222 -9.19 16.14 7.76
CA TYR A 222 -8.75 15.54 9.00
C TYR A 222 -9.49 16.13 10.20
N PRO A 223 -10.01 15.30 11.13
CA PRO A 223 -10.64 15.81 12.35
C PRO A 223 -9.70 16.75 13.11
N ASP A 224 -10.26 17.71 13.84
CA ASP A 224 -9.45 18.66 14.60
C ASP A 224 -8.72 17.95 15.75
N ASP A 225 -7.52 18.42 16.08
CA ASP A 225 -6.69 17.82 17.13
C ASP A 225 -7.43 17.75 18.48
N LYS A 226 -8.30 18.73 18.77
CA LYS A 226 -9.14 18.75 19.97
C LYS A 226 -10.17 17.61 20.02
N GLU A 227 -10.72 17.22 18.87
CA GLU A 227 -11.67 16.11 18.79
C GLU A 227 -10.97 14.77 19.00
N ILE A 228 -9.78 14.64 18.43
CA ILE A 228 -8.91 13.46 18.57
C ILE A 228 -8.44 13.31 20.02
N GLU A 229 -7.93 14.39 20.61
CA GLU A 229 -7.44 14.42 22.00
C GLU A 229 -8.54 14.09 23.00
N LYS A 230 -9.75 14.64 22.79
CA LYS A 230 -10.91 14.38 23.66
C LYS A 230 -11.26 12.90 23.77
N ILE A 231 -11.06 12.13 22.71
CA ILE A 231 -11.31 10.68 22.70
C ILE A 231 -10.05 9.90 23.06
N GLY A 232 -8.87 10.47 22.83
CA GLY A 232 -7.58 9.78 22.98
C GLY A 232 -7.31 8.82 21.82
N VAL A 233 -7.67 9.20 20.59
CA VAL A 233 -7.50 8.32 19.41
C VAL A 233 -6.03 8.04 19.15
N ARG A 234 -5.67 6.76 19.12
CA ARG A 234 -4.33 6.25 18.77
C ARG A 234 -4.41 5.26 17.62
N GLY A 235 -3.36 5.22 16.81
CA GLY A 235 -3.26 4.32 15.67
C GLY A 235 -1.99 3.49 15.74
N ILE A 236 -2.08 2.24 16.20
CA ILE A 236 -0.93 1.35 16.33
C ILE A 236 -0.77 0.47 15.09
N TYR A 237 0.47 0.07 14.78
CA TYR A 237 0.76 -0.84 13.67
C TYR A 237 1.15 -2.22 14.18
N LEU A 238 0.55 -3.27 13.61
CA LEU A 238 0.85 -4.65 14.00
C LEU A 238 2.30 -5.06 13.71
N ASN A 239 2.96 -4.48 12.70
CA ASN A 239 4.36 -4.80 12.41
C ASN A 239 5.36 -4.26 13.46
N ASN A 240 4.93 -3.46 14.43
CA ASN A 240 5.73 -3.13 15.61
C ASN A 240 5.81 -4.31 16.59
N TYR A 241 4.78 -5.17 16.59
CA TYR A 241 4.61 -6.21 17.62
C TYR A 241 4.68 -7.64 17.08
N MET A 242 4.57 -7.79 15.76
CA MET A 242 4.58 -9.08 15.09
C MET A 242 5.59 -9.07 13.94
N ARG A 243 6.31 -10.18 13.77
CA ARG A 243 7.21 -10.34 12.62
C ARG A 243 6.39 -10.31 11.33
N TRP A 244 6.57 -9.24 10.56
CA TRP A 244 5.83 -9.06 9.32
C TRP A 244 6.47 -9.82 8.15
N ASP A 245 5.69 -10.72 7.56
CA ASP A 245 6.01 -11.44 6.31
C ASP A 245 4.73 -11.61 5.50
N SER A 246 4.52 -10.71 4.53
CA SER A 246 3.29 -10.65 3.76
C SER A 246 2.99 -11.94 2.99
N LYS A 247 4.01 -12.66 2.48
CA LYS A 247 3.79 -13.90 1.73
C LYS A 247 3.21 -14.98 2.63
N LYS A 248 3.86 -15.22 3.77
CA LYS A 248 3.42 -16.19 4.77
C LYS A 248 2.02 -15.87 5.29
N GLN A 249 1.79 -14.60 5.64
CA GLN A 249 0.50 -14.13 6.13
C GLN A 249 -0.62 -14.37 5.10
N HIS A 250 -0.41 -14.05 3.82
CA HIS A 250 -1.39 -14.32 2.78
C HIS A 250 -1.64 -15.81 2.59
N GLU A 251 -0.59 -16.66 2.58
CA GLU A 251 -0.74 -18.10 2.42
C GLU A 251 -1.53 -18.75 3.56
N ASP A 252 -1.34 -18.27 4.78
CA ASP A 252 -2.15 -18.66 5.92
C ASP A 252 -3.62 -18.25 5.72
N MET A 253 -3.88 -17.05 5.20
CA MET A 253 -5.24 -16.58 4.94
C MET A 253 -5.91 -17.26 3.74
N ILE A 254 -5.15 -17.65 2.72
CA ILE A 254 -5.62 -18.49 1.61
C ILE A 254 -6.08 -19.85 2.18
N ARG A 255 -5.26 -20.49 3.01
CA ARG A 255 -5.57 -21.80 3.60
C ARG A 255 -6.76 -21.75 4.55
N LEU A 256 -6.83 -20.74 5.42
CA LEU A 256 -7.86 -20.65 6.45
C LEU A 256 -9.21 -20.11 5.92
N TYR A 257 -9.17 -19.17 4.98
CA TYR A 257 -10.35 -18.39 4.58
C TYR A 257 -10.63 -18.40 3.08
N GLY A 258 -9.74 -18.97 2.27
CA GLY A 258 -9.88 -19.01 0.82
C GLY A 258 -9.85 -17.61 0.21
N TYR A 259 -8.85 -16.80 0.60
CA TYR A 259 -8.51 -15.55 -0.09
C TYR A 259 -8.24 -15.82 -1.58
N GLU A 260 -8.87 -15.07 -2.49
CA GLU A 260 -8.63 -15.22 -3.93
C GLU A 260 -7.43 -14.36 -4.38
N THR A 261 -6.51 -14.96 -5.12
CA THR A 261 -5.31 -14.32 -5.70
C THR A 261 -5.47 -14.09 -7.21
N MET A 262 -4.65 -13.21 -7.78
CA MET A 262 -4.71 -12.88 -9.21
C MET A 262 -3.33 -12.51 -9.76
N PRO A 263 -2.99 -12.88 -11.01
CA PRO A 263 -1.80 -12.36 -11.68
C PRO A 263 -1.83 -10.82 -11.77
N GLN A 264 -0.66 -10.19 -11.61
CA GLN A 264 -0.50 -8.74 -11.68
C GLN A 264 0.30 -8.34 -12.93
N THR A 265 0.00 -7.18 -13.52
CA THR A 265 0.65 -6.74 -14.76
C THR A 265 2.14 -6.47 -14.57
N ARG A 266 2.46 -5.68 -13.55
CA ARG A 266 3.78 -5.05 -13.36
C ARG A 266 4.56 -5.57 -12.15
N THR A 267 4.13 -6.69 -11.57
CA THR A 267 4.87 -7.39 -10.50
C THR A 267 4.57 -8.89 -10.50
N PHE A 268 5.45 -9.68 -9.91
CA PHE A 268 5.29 -11.15 -9.75
C PHE A 268 4.53 -11.56 -8.48
N ASP A 269 4.13 -10.61 -7.64
CA ASP A 269 3.34 -10.86 -6.43
C ASP A 269 1.87 -10.99 -6.84
N HIS A 270 1.26 -12.14 -6.56
CA HIS A 270 -0.13 -12.44 -6.94
C HIS A 270 -1.14 -12.17 -5.82
N TYR A 271 -0.67 -11.70 -4.67
CA TYR A 271 -1.46 -11.59 -3.45
C TYR A 271 -1.88 -10.15 -3.20
N ASN A 272 -0.94 -9.23 -3.33
CA ASN A 272 -1.16 -7.82 -3.06
C ASN A 272 -1.95 -7.15 -4.18
N ASP A 273 -2.78 -6.17 -3.79
CA ASP A 273 -3.46 -5.23 -4.69
C ASP A 273 -4.42 -5.88 -5.70
N VAL A 274 -4.80 -7.14 -5.50
CA VAL A 274 -5.77 -7.86 -6.37
C VAL A 274 -7.14 -7.20 -6.35
N ASP A 275 -7.40 -6.33 -5.37
CA ASP A 275 -8.63 -5.58 -5.19
C ASP A 275 -8.72 -4.32 -6.05
N CYS A 276 -7.67 -3.96 -6.79
CA CYS A 276 -7.64 -2.73 -7.58
C CYS A 276 -7.05 -2.95 -8.98
N PHE A 277 -7.79 -2.55 -10.02
CA PHE A 277 -7.31 -2.59 -11.40
C PHE A 277 -6.05 -1.74 -11.65
N ASN A 278 -5.90 -0.63 -10.90
CA ASN A 278 -4.94 0.41 -11.26
C ASN A 278 -3.69 0.41 -10.38
N TYR A 279 -3.70 -0.17 -9.17
CA TYR A 279 -2.58 0.02 -8.23
C TYR A 279 -1.26 -0.58 -8.73
N SER A 280 -1.26 -1.87 -9.07
CA SER A 280 -0.11 -2.59 -9.66
C SER A 280 -0.09 -2.49 -11.19
N ASP A 281 -0.73 -1.47 -11.75
CA ASP A 281 -0.87 -1.21 -13.18
C ASP A 281 -0.62 0.28 -13.48
N VAL A 282 -1.64 1.08 -13.79
CA VAL A 282 -1.51 2.51 -14.13
C VAL A 282 -0.81 3.34 -13.05
N HIS A 283 -1.13 3.14 -11.77
CA HIS A 283 -0.49 3.86 -10.66
C HIS A 283 1.01 3.55 -10.57
N ASP A 284 1.37 2.26 -10.66
CA ASP A 284 2.77 1.84 -10.71
C ASP A 284 3.49 2.33 -11.97
N TYR A 285 2.80 2.37 -13.10
CA TYR A 285 3.37 2.91 -14.34
C TYR A 285 3.70 4.39 -14.19
N ILE A 286 2.83 5.20 -13.56
CA ILE A 286 3.12 6.59 -13.24
C ILE A 286 4.33 6.70 -12.30
N LYS A 287 4.44 5.83 -11.28
CA LYS A 287 5.61 5.77 -10.39
C LYS A 287 6.89 5.54 -11.19
N PHE A 288 6.89 4.58 -12.11
CA PHE A 288 8.00 4.31 -13.02
C PHE A 288 8.32 5.53 -13.90
N LEU A 289 7.32 6.14 -14.53
CA LEU A 289 7.56 7.31 -15.38
C LEU A 289 8.18 8.47 -14.60
N LYS A 290 7.79 8.69 -13.34
CA LYS A 290 8.35 9.77 -12.51
C LYS A 290 9.75 9.47 -12.01
N TRP A 291 9.97 8.25 -11.50
CA TRP A 291 11.13 7.93 -10.65
C TRP A 291 12.03 6.81 -11.19
N GLY A 292 11.69 6.18 -12.31
CA GLY A 292 12.49 5.14 -12.96
C GLY A 292 12.48 3.78 -12.26
N TYR A 293 11.68 3.60 -11.22
CA TYR A 293 11.48 2.33 -10.52
C TYR A 293 10.01 2.09 -10.21
N GLY A 294 9.63 0.85 -9.92
CA GLY A 294 8.22 0.46 -9.73
C GLY A 294 8.02 -0.53 -8.59
N LYS A 295 6.81 -1.08 -8.52
CA LYS A 295 6.33 -2.01 -7.51
C LYS A 295 7.11 -3.31 -7.50
N VAL A 296 7.58 -3.75 -8.67
CA VAL A 296 8.50 -4.89 -8.77
C VAL A 296 9.78 -4.66 -7.98
N ASN A 297 10.34 -3.45 -7.95
CA ASN A 297 11.53 -3.16 -7.15
C ASN A 297 11.22 -3.27 -5.65
N ASP A 298 10.05 -2.77 -5.21
CA ASP A 298 9.62 -2.89 -3.81
C ASP A 298 9.51 -4.36 -3.40
N HIS A 299 8.90 -5.21 -4.25
CA HIS A 299 8.74 -6.64 -3.98
C HIS A 299 10.06 -7.41 -4.09
N VAL A 300 10.92 -7.13 -5.08
CA VAL A 300 12.26 -7.74 -5.15
C VAL A 300 13.06 -7.42 -3.88
N ALA A 301 13.07 -6.17 -3.44
CA ALA A 301 13.77 -5.79 -2.23
C ALA A 301 13.24 -6.55 -0.99
N ARG A 302 11.92 -6.66 -0.85
CA ARG A 302 11.27 -7.45 0.22
C ARG A 302 11.69 -8.92 0.19
N GLU A 303 11.63 -9.56 -0.97
CA GLU A 303 11.89 -11.00 -1.10
C GLU A 303 13.37 -11.36 -0.95
N ILE A 304 14.29 -10.47 -1.35
CA ILE A 304 15.72 -10.63 -1.06
C ILE A 304 15.98 -10.50 0.44
N ARG A 305 15.40 -9.49 1.11
CA ARG A 305 15.53 -9.30 2.58
C ARG A 305 15.01 -10.51 3.36
N LEU A 306 13.91 -11.11 2.91
CA LEU A 306 13.34 -12.35 3.44
C LEU A 306 14.04 -13.63 2.94
N LYS A 307 15.19 -13.49 2.26
CA LYS A 307 16.05 -14.59 1.79
C LYS A 307 15.36 -15.60 0.86
N ARG A 308 14.35 -15.16 0.10
CA ARG A 308 13.62 -16.00 -0.88
C ARG A 308 14.09 -15.79 -2.32
N MET A 309 14.93 -14.80 -2.55
CA MET A 309 15.40 -14.40 -3.87
C MET A 309 16.87 -13.96 -3.78
N THR A 310 17.69 -14.32 -4.76
CA THR A 310 19.06 -13.77 -4.88
C THR A 310 19.05 -12.40 -5.57
N VAL A 311 20.16 -11.68 -5.51
CA VAL A 311 20.33 -10.40 -6.22
C VAL A 311 20.19 -10.58 -7.73
N GLU A 312 20.77 -11.64 -8.31
CA GLU A 312 20.70 -11.96 -9.74
C GLU A 312 19.25 -12.25 -10.17
N GLU A 313 18.55 -13.08 -9.41
CA GLU A 313 17.12 -13.37 -9.64
C GLU A 313 16.29 -12.08 -9.54
N GLY A 314 16.62 -11.19 -8.60
CA GLY A 314 15.99 -9.89 -8.43
C GLY A 314 16.12 -8.98 -9.65
N VAL A 315 17.32 -8.90 -10.23
CA VAL A 315 17.56 -8.13 -11.46
C VAL A 315 16.73 -8.68 -12.63
N ASP A 316 16.65 -10.01 -12.77
CA ASP A 316 15.83 -10.63 -13.82
C ASP A 316 14.35 -10.30 -13.66
N ARG A 317 13.83 -10.35 -12.42
CA ARG A 317 12.43 -10.00 -12.13
C ARG A 317 12.15 -8.53 -12.43
N ILE A 318 13.04 -7.62 -12.03
CA ILE A 318 12.90 -6.18 -12.34
C ILE A 318 12.81 -5.99 -13.86
N ASN A 319 13.75 -6.55 -14.62
CA ASN A 319 13.77 -6.39 -16.08
C ASN A 319 12.57 -7.04 -16.77
N ALA A 320 12.02 -8.12 -16.22
CA ALA A 320 10.85 -8.79 -16.78
C ALA A 320 9.54 -8.01 -16.60
N TYR A 321 9.40 -7.18 -15.56
CA TYR A 321 8.13 -6.54 -15.18
C TYR A 321 8.14 -5.00 -15.24
N LEU A 322 9.25 -4.34 -14.90
CA LEU A 322 9.29 -2.88 -14.72
C LEU A 322 8.86 -2.10 -15.97
N TYR A 323 9.23 -2.61 -17.16
CA TYR A 323 9.01 -1.93 -18.43
C TYR A 323 7.69 -2.33 -19.13
N ARG A 324 6.88 -3.21 -18.53
CA ARG A 324 5.63 -3.66 -19.16
C ARG A 324 4.61 -2.51 -19.26
N PRO A 325 3.97 -2.27 -20.40
CA PRO A 325 2.93 -1.26 -20.48
C PRO A 325 1.73 -1.63 -19.56
N PRO A 326 1.04 -0.63 -18.98
CA PRO A 326 -0.16 -0.87 -18.18
C PRO A 326 -1.29 -1.44 -19.06
N GLN A 327 -2.06 -2.38 -18.54
CA GLN A 327 -3.20 -2.98 -19.24
C GLN A 327 -4.48 -2.13 -19.10
N ASN A 328 -4.62 -1.38 -18.00
CA ASN A 328 -5.85 -0.67 -17.63
C ASN A 328 -5.81 0.83 -17.92
N LEU A 329 -4.78 1.34 -18.60
CA LEU A 329 -4.64 2.77 -18.92
C LEU A 329 -5.84 3.30 -19.69
N LYS A 330 -6.28 2.59 -20.74
CA LYS A 330 -7.44 3.00 -21.54
C LYS A 330 -8.71 3.09 -20.69
N LEU A 331 -8.93 2.12 -19.80
CA LEU A 331 -10.08 2.08 -18.91
C LEU A 331 -10.06 3.26 -17.92
N PHE A 332 -8.89 3.55 -17.33
CA PHE A 332 -8.70 4.69 -16.45
C PHE A 332 -8.96 6.03 -17.16
N LEU A 333 -8.38 6.21 -18.36
CA LEU A 333 -8.53 7.43 -19.16
C LEU A 333 -9.98 7.69 -19.57
N GLN A 334 -10.70 6.65 -19.96
CA GLN A 334 -12.14 6.74 -20.23
C GLN A 334 -12.93 7.11 -18.97
N TRP A 335 -12.60 6.51 -17.83
CA TRP A 335 -13.28 6.81 -16.57
C TRP A 335 -13.08 8.27 -16.13
N ILE A 336 -11.85 8.78 -16.19
CA ILE A 336 -11.55 10.16 -15.79
C ILE A 336 -11.87 11.20 -16.88
N GLY A 337 -12.18 10.75 -18.11
CA GLY A 337 -12.49 11.64 -19.24
C GLY A 337 -11.27 12.42 -19.72
N MET A 338 -10.12 11.75 -19.88
CA MET A 338 -8.86 12.35 -20.29
C MET A 338 -8.32 11.67 -21.56
N MET A 339 -7.77 12.44 -22.49
CA MET A 339 -7.07 11.89 -23.65
C MET A 339 -5.69 11.37 -23.25
N GLU A 340 -5.24 10.30 -23.89
CA GLU A 340 -3.92 9.69 -23.64
C GLU A 340 -2.75 10.68 -23.83
N ARG A 341 -2.78 11.50 -24.88
CA ARG A 341 -1.78 12.56 -25.09
C ARG A 341 -1.76 13.57 -23.93
N GLY A 342 -2.93 13.91 -23.40
CA GLY A 342 -3.05 14.81 -22.24
C GLY A 342 -2.49 14.17 -20.97
N PHE A 343 -2.71 12.88 -20.78
CA PHE A 343 -2.12 12.12 -19.68
C PHE A 343 -0.59 12.16 -19.72
N TYR A 344 0.03 11.79 -20.83
CA TYR A 344 1.49 11.83 -20.94
C TYR A 344 2.04 13.25 -20.82
N PHE A 345 1.36 14.26 -21.39
CA PHE A 345 1.74 15.66 -21.22
C PHE A 345 1.79 16.06 -19.74
N VAL A 346 0.81 15.65 -18.93
CA VAL A 346 0.80 15.95 -17.49
C VAL A 346 1.90 15.18 -16.78
N ILE A 347 2.02 13.86 -17.00
CA ILE A 347 2.99 13.02 -16.29
C ILE A 347 4.44 13.37 -16.64
N ASP A 348 4.72 13.74 -17.89
CA ASP A 348 6.06 14.12 -18.34
C ASP A 348 6.64 15.33 -17.58
N ARG A 349 5.77 16.22 -17.07
CA ARG A 349 6.17 17.36 -16.23
C ARG A 349 6.64 16.95 -14.83
N HIS A 350 6.33 15.73 -14.40
CA HIS A 350 6.68 15.18 -13.10
C HIS A 350 7.85 14.19 -13.15
N ARG A 351 8.48 14.00 -14.32
CA ARG A 351 9.68 13.17 -14.47
C ARG A 351 10.85 13.81 -13.75
N SER A 352 11.55 13.02 -12.94
CA SER A 352 12.75 13.50 -12.26
C SER A 352 13.89 13.71 -13.28
N PRO A 353 14.49 14.91 -13.35
CA PRO A 353 15.63 15.18 -14.25
C PRO A 353 16.89 14.41 -13.86
N THR A 354 16.96 13.87 -12.64
CA THR A 354 18.06 13.00 -12.20
C THR A 354 17.97 11.58 -12.74
N VAL A 355 16.79 11.20 -13.25
CA VAL A 355 16.48 9.83 -13.69
C VAL A 355 16.24 9.75 -15.18
N TRP A 356 15.70 10.82 -15.76
CA TRP A 356 15.26 10.87 -17.14
C TRP A 356 15.99 11.97 -17.92
N GLN A 357 16.42 11.63 -19.12
CA GLN A 357 16.92 12.57 -20.11
C GLN A 357 16.22 12.35 -21.45
N ARG A 358 16.37 13.29 -22.38
CA ARG A 358 15.89 13.12 -23.76
C ARG A 358 17.04 12.76 -24.68
N ASN A 359 16.83 11.75 -25.51
CA ASN A 359 17.77 11.40 -26.59
C ASN A 359 17.65 12.38 -27.77
N GLU A 360 18.47 12.16 -28.81
CA GLU A 360 18.48 12.99 -30.03
C GLU A 360 17.14 13.02 -30.77
N GLN A 361 16.32 11.98 -30.62
CA GLN A 361 14.98 11.85 -31.19
C GLN A 361 13.90 12.47 -30.30
N TRP A 362 14.27 13.20 -29.25
CA TRP A 362 13.39 13.80 -28.25
C TRP A 362 12.57 12.78 -27.43
N GLU A 363 12.98 11.52 -27.39
CA GLU A 363 12.34 10.47 -26.60
C GLU A 363 12.95 10.38 -25.19
N TRP A 364 12.13 9.99 -24.21
CA TRP A 364 12.59 9.83 -22.83
C TRP A 364 13.41 8.55 -22.65
N GLU A 365 14.61 8.67 -22.11
CA GLU A 365 15.46 7.56 -21.74
C GLU A 365 15.92 7.64 -20.28
N LEU A 366 16.07 6.47 -19.65
CA LEU A 366 16.62 6.37 -18.30
C LEU A 366 18.12 6.63 -18.32
N THR A 367 18.59 7.46 -17.39
CA THR A 367 20.03 7.76 -17.21
C THR A 367 20.81 6.57 -16.64
N SER A 368 20.13 5.63 -15.98
CA SER A 368 20.72 4.38 -15.48
C SER A 368 19.70 3.26 -15.43
N ARG A 369 20.13 2.04 -15.73
CA ARG A 369 19.34 0.80 -15.60
C ARG A 369 20.14 -0.23 -14.83
N ILE A 370 19.44 -1.04 -14.03
CA ILE A 370 20.07 -2.19 -13.36
C ILE A 370 19.99 -3.42 -14.28
N THR A 371 21.13 -3.94 -14.66
CA THR A 371 21.30 -5.13 -15.50
C THR A 371 22.16 -6.16 -14.78
N ARG A 372 22.25 -7.39 -15.31
CA ARG A 372 23.14 -8.39 -14.72
C ARG A 372 24.60 -7.93 -14.70
N ASP A 373 25.02 -7.17 -15.72
CA ASP A 373 26.35 -6.58 -15.80
C ASP A 373 26.58 -5.48 -14.75
N SER A 374 25.51 -4.97 -14.14
CA SER A 374 25.60 -4.03 -13.02
C SER A 374 26.00 -4.71 -11.70
N ILE A 375 25.93 -6.04 -11.62
CA ILE A 375 26.23 -6.80 -10.39
C ILE A 375 27.74 -7.10 -10.36
N ASP A 376 28.49 -6.27 -9.64
CA ASP A 376 29.93 -6.43 -9.45
C ASP A 376 30.28 -7.20 -8.14
N GLY A 377 31.58 -7.26 -7.81
CA GLY A 377 32.06 -7.92 -6.59
C GLY A 377 31.51 -7.32 -5.29
N SER A 378 31.10 -6.05 -5.31
CA SER A 378 30.56 -5.37 -4.13
C SER A 378 29.13 -5.82 -3.79
N PHE A 379 28.32 -6.16 -4.80
CA PHE A 379 27.02 -6.79 -4.58
C PHE A 379 27.16 -8.18 -3.96
N LYS A 380 28.13 -8.97 -4.44
CA LYS A 380 28.40 -10.31 -3.89
C LYS A 380 28.83 -10.27 -2.43
N ALA A 381 29.61 -9.25 -2.03
CA ALA A 381 30.04 -9.08 -0.64
C ALA A 381 28.88 -8.77 0.32
N SER A 382 27.81 -8.11 -0.15
CA SER A 382 26.64 -7.75 0.67
C SER A 382 25.43 -8.69 0.47
N ALA A 383 25.55 -9.71 -0.37
CA ALA A 383 24.47 -10.62 -0.72
C ALA A 383 24.03 -11.49 0.46
N LEU A 384 22.73 -11.79 0.52
CA LEU A 384 22.17 -12.73 1.47
C LEU A 384 22.08 -14.13 0.85
N SER A 385 22.28 -15.17 1.65
CA SER A 385 22.02 -16.55 1.25
C SER A 385 20.53 -16.78 1.04
N LYS A 386 20.16 -17.44 -0.06
CA LYS A 386 18.78 -17.85 -0.31
C LYS A 386 18.44 -19.07 0.55
N GLU A 387 17.37 -18.97 1.31
CA GLU A 387 16.89 -19.98 2.28
C GLU A 387 15.48 -20.50 1.94
N GLY A 388 14.76 -19.87 1.01
CA GLY A 388 13.39 -20.27 0.65
C GLY A 388 13.01 -20.03 -0.81
N SER A 389 11.78 -20.40 -1.17
CA SER A 389 11.21 -20.17 -2.51
C SER A 389 10.38 -18.89 -2.58
N CYS A 390 10.36 -18.26 -3.75
CA CYS A 390 9.60 -17.04 -4.03
C CYS A 390 8.39 -17.31 -4.93
N ASP A 391 7.77 -18.49 -4.77
CA ASP A 391 6.62 -18.89 -5.58
C ASP A 391 5.32 -18.43 -4.92
N PHE A 392 4.48 -17.73 -5.69
CA PHE A 392 3.18 -17.24 -5.24
C PHE A 392 2.07 -18.13 -5.78
N VAL A 393 1.16 -18.54 -4.89
CA VAL A 393 0.03 -19.42 -5.18
C VAL A 393 -1.06 -18.68 -5.95
N LEU A 394 -1.40 -19.18 -7.13
CA LEU A 394 -2.60 -18.77 -7.86
C LEU A 394 -3.77 -19.66 -7.45
N THR A 395 -4.74 -19.09 -6.75
CA THR A 395 -5.96 -19.80 -6.36
C THR A 395 -6.88 -19.94 -7.57
N PRO A 396 -7.63 -21.05 -7.70
CA PRO A 396 -8.70 -21.16 -8.68
C PRO A 396 -9.70 -20.01 -8.49
N LEU A 397 -10.04 -19.32 -9.59
CA LEU A 397 -11.06 -18.27 -9.56
C LEU A 397 -12.41 -18.90 -9.21
N ARG A 398 -13.14 -18.32 -8.25
CA ARG A 398 -14.48 -18.81 -7.89
C ARG A 398 -15.52 -18.60 -8.99
N LYS A 399 -15.21 -17.77 -9.99
CA LYS A 399 -16.01 -17.58 -11.21
C LYS A 399 -15.13 -17.84 -12.44
N PRO A 400 -14.92 -19.11 -12.84
CA PRO A 400 -14.07 -19.46 -13.97
C PRO A 400 -14.58 -18.86 -15.28
N GLY A 401 -13.68 -18.33 -16.12
CA GLY A 401 -14.00 -17.84 -17.47
C GLY A 401 -14.67 -16.46 -17.56
N TYR A 402 -14.84 -15.74 -16.45
CA TYR A 402 -15.38 -14.38 -16.48
C TYR A 402 -14.28 -13.34 -16.73
N ALA A 403 -14.34 -12.63 -17.86
CA ALA A 403 -13.45 -11.52 -18.18
C ALA A 403 -14.10 -10.18 -17.80
N GLU A 404 -13.38 -9.36 -17.03
CA GLU A 404 -13.88 -8.09 -16.53
C GLU A 404 -13.27 -6.93 -17.33
N HIS A 405 -14.11 -6.00 -17.77
CA HIS A 405 -13.69 -4.87 -18.64
C HIS A 405 -14.22 -3.51 -18.14
N LYS A 406 -14.82 -3.47 -16.94
CA LYS A 406 -15.44 -2.26 -16.37
C LYS A 406 -15.21 -2.25 -14.85
N TYR A 407 -15.10 -1.06 -14.25
CA TYR A 407 -15.03 -0.93 -12.79
C TYR A 407 -16.39 -1.21 -12.13
N VAL A 408 -16.37 -1.93 -11.01
CA VAL A 408 -17.55 -2.13 -10.17
C VAL A 408 -17.50 -1.19 -8.97
N LEU A 409 -18.51 -0.34 -8.84
CA LEU A 409 -18.59 0.64 -7.75
C LEU A 409 -18.97 -0.03 -6.43
N ILE A 410 -20.06 -0.81 -6.38
CA ILE A 410 -20.50 -1.59 -5.22
C ILE A 410 -20.94 -2.96 -5.74
N GLY A 411 -20.42 -4.03 -5.15
CA GLY A 411 -20.72 -5.40 -5.56
C GLY A 411 -22.12 -5.87 -5.15
N LYS A 412 -22.61 -6.92 -5.84
CA LYS A 412 -23.76 -7.71 -5.38
C LYS A 412 -23.28 -8.78 -4.41
N GLY A 413 -23.75 -8.75 -3.16
CA GLY A 413 -23.51 -9.83 -2.21
C GLY A 413 -24.40 -11.04 -2.52
N TYR A 414 -23.89 -12.25 -2.31
CA TYR A 414 -24.69 -13.47 -2.21
C TYR A 414 -24.58 -13.99 -0.79
N THR A 415 -25.72 -14.18 -0.12
CA THR A 415 -25.84 -14.90 1.13
C THR A 415 -26.53 -16.22 0.82
N GLY A 416 -25.81 -17.34 1.01
CA GLY A 416 -26.37 -18.68 0.89
C GLY A 416 -27.01 -19.11 2.19
#